data_AF-A0A316QLJ3-F1
#
_entry.id   AF-A0A316QLJ3-F1
#
_cell.length_a   1.000
_cell.length_b   1.000
_cell.length_c   1.000
_cell.angle_alpha   90.00
_cell.angle_beta   90.00
_cell.angle_gamma   90.00
#
_symmetry.space_group_name_H-M   'P 1'
#
loop_
_entity.id
_entity.type
_entity.pdbx_description
1 polymer ?
#
loop_
_entity_poly.entity_id
_entity_poly.type
_entity_poly.pdbx_seq_one_letter_code
_entity_poly.pdbx_strand_id
1 'polypeptide(L)'
;MRLPGPARRAGSAAGSGRKRRRGGGALKNPGRARTGAGGRGNLCGRNLKIIDMTNFLKKYKRFELSFQEIKAALGDDLYNVPQITPEKISADDVIYAIRQFLLKNITPEELVNWVNVVWFTDLYVYASKEENAIASVMTLLETLDEGVDFSEETYLKMIECLEKNIECEL
;
A
#
# COMPACT_ATOMS: atom_id res chain seq x y z
N MET A 1 -17.49 -14.35 14.28
CA MET A 1 -17.69 -13.12 13.48
C MET A 1 -16.53 -13.04 12.50
N ARG A 2 -16.75 -12.82 11.20
CA ARG A 2 -15.67 -12.66 10.21
C ARG A 2 -15.25 -11.18 10.21
N LEU A 3 -14.01 -10.90 10.59
CA LEU A 3 -13.41 -9.58 10.47
C LEU A 3 -13.20 -9.25 8.97
N PRO A 4 -13.42 -8.00 8.53
CA PRO A 4 -13.18 -7.62 7.16
C PRO A 4 -11.67 -7.57 6.88
N GLY A 5 -11.18 -8.50 6.06
CA GLY A 5 -9.87 -8.37 5.41
C GLY A 5 -9.86 -7.22 4.39
N PRO A 6 -8.69 -6.86 3.85
CA PRO A 6 -8.55 -5.74 2.91
C PRO A 6 -9.49 -5.89 1.71
N ALA A 7 -10.10 -4.78 1.32
CA ALA A 7 -11.21 -4.71 0.38
C ALA A 7 -10.81 -5.22 -1.03
N ARG A 8 -11.08 -6.50 -1.32
CA ARG A 8 -10.99 -7.03 -2.68
C ARG A 8 -12.16 -6.52 -3.53
N ARG A 9 -11.91 -5.52 -4.38
CA ARG A 9 -12.85 -5.17 -5.45
C ARG A 9 -12.70 -6.14 -6.63
N ALA A 10 -13.72 -6.96 -6.84
CA ALA A 10 -13.84 -7.84 -8.00
C ALA A 10 -14.01 -7.01 -9.29
N GLY A 11 -13.07 -7.15 -10.22
CA GLY A 11 -13.18 -6.61 -11.58
C GLY A 11 -14.16 -7.43 -12.41
N SER A 12 -15.31 -6.86 -12.76
CA SER A 12 -16.24 -7.41 -13.75
C SER A 12 -15.63 -7.34 -15.15
N ALA A 13 -15.33 -8.50 -15.75
CA ALA A 13 -15.12 -8.64 -17.17
C ALA A 13 -16.47 -8.89 -17.87
N ALA A 14 -16.93 -7.93 -18.67
CA ALA A 14 -18.01 -8.12 -19.62
C ALA A 14 -17.54 -7.62 -20.99
N GLY A 15 -17.42 -8.54 -21.95
CA GLY A 15 -17.02 -8.22 -23.31
C GLY A 15 -17.29 -9.37 -24.25
N SER A 16 -18.52 -9.48 -24.76
CA SER A 16 -18.85 -10.29 -25.92
C SER A 16 -20.01 -9.66 -26.69
N GLY A 17 -19.89 -9.60 -28.03
CA GLY A 17 -21.06 -9.47 -28.90
C GLY A 17 -20.99 -8.46 -30.05
N ARG A 18 -20.46 -8.91 -31.20
CA ARG A 18 -20.60 -8.33 -32.56
C ARG A 18 -22.03 -7.87 -32.93
N LYS A 19 -22.16 -6.83 -33.79
CA LYS A 19 -22.61 -6.98 -35.20
C LYS A 19 -22.58 -5.66 -36.02
N ARG A 20 -22.51 -5.88 -37.33
CA ARG A 20 -22.25 -5.00 -38.48
C ARG A 20 -23.50 -4.23 -38.96
N ARG A 21 -23.35 -3.08 -39.65
CA ARG A 21 -23.51 -2.91 -41.14
C ARG A 21 -23.65 -1.44 -41.62
N ARG A 22 -22.86 -1.15 -42.67
CA ARG A 22 -23.14 -0.47 -43.97
C ARG A 22 -23.66 0.99 -44.07
N GLY A 23 -23.00 1.70 -45.00
CA GLY A 23 -23.44 2.92 -45.72
C GLY A 23 -22.33 3.98 -45.60
N GLY A 24 -21.62 4.47 -46.62
CA GLY A 24 -21.90 4.63 -48.04
C GLY A 24 -21.78 6.13 -48.36
N GLY A 25 -20.88 6.53 -49.26
CA GLY A 25 -20.86 7.90 -49.80
C GLY A 25 -19.46 8.53 -49.88
N ALA A 26 -18.89 8.50 -51.09
CA ALA A 26 -17.67 9.18 -51.48
C ALA A 26 -17.87 10.70 -51.61
N LEU A 27 -16.79 11.48 -51.45
CA LEU A 27 -16.54 12.69 -52.24
C LEU A 27 -15.02 13.00 -52.20
N LYS A 28 -14.38 12.89 -53.36
CA LYS A 28 -13.03 13.41 -53.65
C LYS A 28 -13.16 14.88 -54.03
N ASN A 29 -12.25 15.74 -53.56
CA ASN A 29 -11.51 16.68 -54.41
C ASN A 29 -10.41 17.42 -53.61
N PRO A 30 -9.40 17.98 -54.31
CA PRO A 30 -8.03 18.07 -53.81
C PRO A 30 -7.56 19.49 -53.52
N GLY A 31 -6.45 19.58 -52.79
CA GLY A 31 -5.49 20.68 -52.91
C GLY A 31 -5.68 21.85 -51.95
N ARG A 32 -4.84 21.90 -50.90
CA ARG A 32 -3.93 23.03 -50.70
C ARG A 32 -2.93 22.75 -49.58
N ALA A 33 -1.66 22.86 -49.92
CA ALA A 33 -0.58 23.02 -48.96
C ALA A 33 -0.74 24.34 -48.19
N ARG A 34 -0.68 24.27 -46.86
CA ARG A 34 -0.14 25.32 -46.00
C ARG A 34 0.59 24.69 -44.82
N THR A 35 1.89 24.95 -44.80
CA THR A 35 2.79 24.91 -43.66
C THR A 35 2.13 25.53 -42.43
N GLY A 36 1.90 24.71 -41.41
CA GLY A 36 1.50 25.14 -40.08
C GLY A 36 2.39 24.45 -39.07
N ALA A 37 3.28 25.22 -38.44
CA ALA A 37 4.08 24.78 -37.32
C ALA A 37 3.13 24.40 -36.16
N GLY A 38 3.00 23.11 -35.91
CA GLY A 38 2.07 22.55 -34.93
C GLY A 38 2.46 21.13 -34.60
N GLY A 39 3.57 20.98 -33.89
CA GLY A 39 4.12 19.70 -33.49
C GLY A 39 4.67 19.75 -32.07
N ARG A 40 3.82 20.11 -31.09
CA ARG A 40 3.98 19.61 -29.72
C ARG A 40 3.66 18.11 -29.74
N GLY A 41 4.58 17.35 -30.33
CA GLY A 41 4.57 15.90 -30.35
C GLY A 41 5.16 15.42 -29.05
N ASN A 42 4.26 14.92 -28.20
CA ASN A 42 4.50 14.27 -26.93
C ASN A 42 5.86 13.57 -26.84
N LEU A 43 6.50 13.78 -25.69
CA LEU A 43 7.53 12.93 -25.10
C LEU A 43 7.00 11.49 -24.96
N CYS A 44 6.93 10.76 -26.07
CA CYS A 44 6.77 9.32 -26.07
C CYS A 44 8.08 8.72 -25.58
N GLY A 45 7.99 7.92 -24.53
CA GLY A 45 9.12 7.10 -24.07
C GLY A 45 9.91 7.66 -22.89
N ARG A 46 9.33 8.51 -22.03
CA ARG A 46 9.72 8.40 -20.63
C ARG A 46 9.08 7.11 -20.12
N ASN A 47 9.84 6.02 -20.20
CA ASN A 47 9.90 5.03 -19.13
C ASN A 47 10.05 5.84 -17.85
N LEU A 48 8.91 6.29 -17.31
CA LEU A 48 8.83 6.94 -16.02
C LEU A 48 9.04 5.79 -15.05
N LYS A 49 10.31 5.39 -14.96
CA LYS A 49 10.97 5.15 -13.71
C LYS A 49 9.95 4.54 -12.74
N ILE A 50 9.71 3.23 -12.92
CA ILE A 50 9.43 2.35 -11.79
C ILE A 50 10.67 2.50 -10.89
N ILE A 51 10.81 3.67 -10.25
CA ILE A 51 11.80 4.01 -9.25
C ILE A 51 11.32 3.17 -8.10
N ASP A 52 11.80 1.94 -8.07
CA ASP A 52 11.83 1.00 -6.96
C ASP A 52 10.94 1.40 -5.77
N MET A 53 9.62 1.52 -5.98
CA MET A 53 8.66 1.94 -4.95
C MET A 53 8.67 0.89 -3.83
N THR A 54 8.92 -0.36 -4.22
CA THR A 54 9.26 -1.50 -3.37
C THR A 54 10.40 -1.22 -2.40
N ASN A 55 11.44 -0.47 -2.76
CA ASN A 55 12.51 -0.13 -1.83
C ASN A 55 12.08 0.84 -0.75
N PHE A 56 11.22 1.83 -1.04
CA PHE A 56 10.74 2.75 -0.01
C PHE A 56 9.88 2.03 1.02
N LEU A 57 8.97 1.17 0.57
CA LEU A 57 8.11 0.38 1.47
C LEU A 57 8.91 -0.58 2.34
N LYS A 58 9.94 -1.23 1.79
CA LYS A 58 10.84 -2.12 2.55
C LYS A 58 11.63 -1.36 3.61
N LYS A 59 12.15 -0.19 3.27
CA LYS A 59 12.90 0.67 4.19
C LYS A 59 12.01 1.24 5.30
N TYR A 60 10.84 1.76 4.96
CA TYR A 60 9.87 2.25 5.94
C TYR A 60 9.41 1.15 6.90
N LYS A 61 9.13 -0.05 6.37
CA LYS A 61 8.79 -1.22 7.19
C LYS A 61 9.85 -1.55 8.25
N ARG A 62 11.12 -1.20 8.00
CA ARG A 62 12.26 -1.42 8.89
C ARG A 62 12.72 -0.17 9.64
N PHE A 63 11.93 0.91 9.65
CA PHE A 63 12.30 2.20 10.27
C PHE A 63 13.61 2.81 9.72
N GLU A 64 14.00 2.43 8.49
CA GLU A 64 15.11 3.07 7.78
C GLU A 64 14.68 4.38 7.08
N LEU A 65 13.37 4.63 7.03
CA LEU A 65 12.78 5.89 6.59
C LEU A 65 11.74 6.32 7.61
N SER A 66 11.71 7.61 7.87
CA SER A 66 10.69 8.28 8.67
C SER A 66 9.36 8.41 7.91
N PHE A 67 8.29 8.69 8.66
CA PHE A 67 6.97 8.99 8.10
C PHE A 67 6.98 10.20 7.14
N GLN A 68 7.83 11.19 7.42
CA GLN A 68 7.97 12.37 6.54
C GLN A 68 8.67 12.01 5.23
N GLU A 69 9.66 11.12 5.27
CA GLU A 69 10.38 10.68 4.07
C GLU A 69 9.52 9.82 3.15
N ILE A 70 8.67 8.94 3.69
CA ILE A 70 7.73 8.17 2.86
C ILE A 70 6.68 9.08 2.23
N LYS A 71 6.18 10.10 2.95
CA LYS A 71 5.28 11.13 2.38
C LYS A 71 5.95 11.96 1.28
N ALA A 72 7.20 12.38 1.50
CA ALA A 72 7.96 13.09 0.48
C ALA A 72 8.19 12.23 -0.78
N ALA A 73 8.32 10.92 -0.62
CA ALA A 73 8.54 9.98 -1.72
C ALA A 73 7.26 9.59 -2.48
N LEU A 74 6.14 9.36 -1.77
CA LEU A 74 4.90 8.80 -2.34
C LEU A 74 3.76 9.82 -2.46
N GLY A 75 3.88 10.98 -1.83
CA GLY A 75 2.84 12.02 -1.72
C GLY A 75 2.27 12.10 -0.30
N ASP A 76 1.65 13.24 0.01
CA ASP A 76 1.04 13.49 1.33
C ASP A 76 -0.14 12.56 1.62
N ASP A 77 -0.87 12.17 0.55
CA ASP A 77 -2.01 11.26 0.62
C ASP A 77 -1.58 9.83 0.31
N LEU A 78 -1.19 9.11 1.36
CA LEU A 78 -0.76 7.72 1.28
C LEU A 78 -1.91 6.74 0.97
N TYR A 79 -3.18 7.16 1.02
CA TYR A 79 -4.33 6.32 0.68
C TYR A 79 -4.56 6.24 -0.83
N ASN A 80 -4.09 7.23 -1.58
CA ASN A 80 -4.35 7.35 -3.02
C ASN A 80 -3.06 7.35 -3.84
N VAL A 81 -2.08 6.51 -3.47
CA VAL A 81 -0.82 6.38 -4.21
C VAL A 81 -1.05 5.60 -5.52
N PRO A 82 -0.88 6.23 -6.70
CA PRO A 82 -1.17 5.57 -7.97
C PRO A 82 -0.08 4.52 -8.32
N GLN A 83 -0.51 3.37 -8.82
CA GLN A 83 0.35 2.33 -9.42
C GLN A 83 1.42 1.75 -8.49
N ILE A 84 1.11 1.55 -7.21
CA ILE A 84 2.01 0.89 -6.26
C ILE A 84 1.81 -0.64 -6.24
N THR A 85 2.91 -1.38 -6.12
CA THR A 85 2.87 -2.80 -5.78
C THR A 85 2.97 -2.92 -4.25
N PRO A 86 1.97 -3.47 -3.56
CA PRO A 86 1.99 -3.59 -2.11
C PRO A 86 3.17 -4.45 -1.63
N GLU A 87 3.83 -4.02 -0.56
CA GLU A 87 4.89 -4.80 0.09
C GLU A 87 4.29 -5.75 1.12
N LYS A 88 4.92 -6.92 1.29
CA LYS A 88 4.44 -7.93 2.22
C LYS A 88 4.86 -7.62 3.66
N ILE A 89 3.95 -7.82 4.61
CA ILE A 89 4.21 -7.79 6.06
C ILE A 89 4.10 -9.23 6.59
N SER A 90 5.16 -9.75 7.21
CA SER A 90 5.13 -11.01 7.97
C SER A 90 5.05 -10.75 9.48
N ALA A 91 4.82 -11.82 10.26
CA ALA A 91 4.88 -11.76 11.71
C ALA A 91 6.22 -11.18 12.20
N ASP A 92 7.34 -11.55 11.56
CA ASP A 92 8.67 -11.02 11.87
C ASP A 92 8.78 -9.50 11.72
N ASP A 93 8.05 -8.90 10.78
CA ASP A 93 8.06 -7.44 10.58
C ASP A 93 7.33 -6.73 11.74
N VAL A 94 6.21 -7.30 12.21
CA VAL A 94 5.46 -6.77 13.37
C VAL A 94 6.24 -6.98 14.66
N ILE A 95 6.81 -8.17 14.87
CA ILE A 95 7.71 -8.46 16.00
C ILE A 95 8.87 -7.46 16.01
N TYR A 96 9.45 -7.18 14.85
CA TYR A 96 10.53 -6.21 14.73
C TYR A 96 10.10 -4.82 15.19
N ALA A 97 8.92 -4.34 14.76
CA ALA A 97 8.39 -3.03 15.18
C ALA A 97 8.17 -2.96 16.69
N ILE A 98 7.54 -3.97 17.29
CA ILE A 98 7.35 -4.05 18.75
C ILE A 98 8.70 -4.04 19.48
N ARG A 99 9.69 -4.79 18.98
CA ARG A 99 11.03 -4.82 19.58
C ARG A 99 11.75 -3.48 19.49
N GLN A 100 11.66 -2.76 18.36
CA GLN A 100 12.25 -1.41 18.26
C GLN A 100 11.64 -0.47 19.30
N PHE A 101 10.33 -0.56 19.52
CA PHE A 101 9.64 0.23 20.53
C PHE A 101 10.06 -0.13 21.96
N LEU A 102 10.12 -1.42 22.30
CA LEU A 102 10.55 -1.89 23.62
C LEU A 102 11.99 -1.48 23.93
N LEU A 103 12.88 -1.54 22.93
CA LEU A 103 14.27 -1.09 23.03
C LEU A 103 14.44 0.43 23.06
N LYS A 104 13.35 1.20 22.94
CA LYS A 104 13.35 2.68 22.88
C LYS A 104 14.15 3.24 21.70
N ASN A 105 14.27 2.47 20.62
CA ASN A 105 14.87 2.92 19.36
C ASN A 105 13.89 3.77 18.53
N ILE A 106 12.59 3.55 18.73
CA ILE A 106 11.51 4.36 18.15
C ILE A 106 10.60 4.88 19.27
N THR A 107 9.98 6.00 18.99
CA THR A 107 8.99 6.66 19.84
C THR A 107 7.61 6.00 19.71
N PRO A 108 6.69 6.23 20.67
CA PRO A 108 5.29 5.82 20.51
C PRO A 108 4.65 6.37 19.24
N GLU A 109 4.92 7.63 18.90
CA GLU A 109 4.41 8.28 17.70
C GLU A 109 4.89 7.59 16.41
N GLU A 110 6.14 7.16 16.35
CA GLU A 110 6.67 6.41 15.20
C GLU A 110 6.02 5.04 15.06
N LEU A 111 5.74 4.35 16.18
CA LEU A 111 5.02 3.09 16.16
C LEU A 111 3.57 3.28 15.67
N VAL A 112 2.85 4.28 16.17
CA VAL A 112 1.49 4.61 15.74
C VAL A 112 1.44 4.97 14.26
N ASN A 113 2.36 5.82 13.78
CA ASN A 113 2.46 6.15 12.35
C ASN A 113 2.74 4.91 11.49
N TRP A 114 3.58 3.99 11.96
CA TRP A 114 3.85 2.73 11.26
C TRP A 114 2.60 1.86 11.19
N VAL A 115 1.89 1.69 12.31
CA VAL A 115 0.64 0.92 12.39
C VAL A 115 -0.42 1.51 11.46
N ASN A 116 -0.61 2.82 11.52
CA ASN A 116 -1.62 3.51 10.70
C ASN A 116 -1.36 3.34 9.21
N VAL A 117 -0.10 3.45 8.78
CA VAL A 117 0.27 3.23 7.38
C VAL A 117 0.06 1.77 6.98
N VAL A 118 0.51 0.81 7.79
CA VAL A 118 0.41 -0.63 7.46
C VAL A 118 -1.05 -1.12 7.47
N TRP A 119 -1.88 -0.60 8.37
CA TRP A 119 -3.26 -1.04 8.57
C TRP A 119 -4.26 -0.36 7.63
N PHE A 120 -4.14 0.95 7.42
CA PHE A 120 -5.18 1.73 6.74
C PHE A 120 -4.88 2.05 5.27
N THR A 121 -3.70 1.69 4.74
CA THR A 121 -3.35 1.94 3.34
C THR A 121 -3.18 0.65 2.54
N ASP A 122 -3.35 0.75 1.22
CA ASP A 122 -3.09 -0.36 0.29
C ASP A 122 -1.58 -0.53 -0.01
N LEU A 123 -0.69 0.14 0.73
CA LEU A 123 0.76 0.04 0.54
C LEU A 123 1.30 -1.32 1.01
N TYR A 124 0.57 -2.02 1.89
CA TYR A 124 1.00 -3.27 2.48
C TYR A 124 -0.06 -4.37 2.38
N VAL A 125 0.40 -5.62 2.32
CA VAL A 125 -0.46 -6.81 2.40
C VAL A 125 0.12 -7.83 3.38
N TYR A 126 -0.74 -8.49 4.15
CA TYR A 126 -0.28 -9.48 5.12
C TYR A 126 0.14 -10.78 4.47
N ALA A 127 1.12 -11.42 5.08
CA ALA A 127 1.48 -12.79 4.78
C ALA A 127 0.29 -13.71 5.06
N SER A 128 -0.29 -14.32 4.01
CA SER A 128 -1.49 -15.16 4.14
C SER A 128 -1.38 -16.31 5.15
N LYS A 129 -0.17 -16.77 5.47
CA LYS A 129 0.08 -17.82 6.47
C LYS A 129 -0.13 -17.31 7.91
N GLU A 130 0.12 -16.02 8.13
CA GLU A 130 0.18 -15.37 9.44
C GLU A 130 -0.85 -14.24 9.57
N GLU A 131 -1.76 -14.12 8.60
CA GLU A 131 -2.70 -13.00 8.45
C GLU A 131 -3.54 -12.79 9.70
N ASN A 132 -4.07 -13.85 10.31
CA ASN A 132 -4.89 -13.76 11.51
C ASN A 132 -4.10 -13.29 12.73
N ALA A 133 -2.91 -13.87 12.96
CA ALA A 133 -2.04 -13.48 14.07
C ALA A 133 -1.62 -12.01 13.94
N ILE A 134 -1.17 -11.61 12.74
CA ILE A 134 -0.83 -10.22 12.43
C ILE A 134 -2.03 -9.31 12.66
N ALA A 135 -3.21 -9.67 12.13
CA ALA A 135 -4.41 -8.84 12.23
C ALA A 135 -4.84 -8.62 13.68
N SER A 136 -4.79 -9.67 14.51
CA SER A 136 -5.14 -9.57 15.93
C SER A 136 -4.20 -8.62 16.70
N VAL A 137 -2.88 -8.71 16.48
CA VAL A 137 -1.92 -7.81 17.15
C VAL A 137 -2.02 -6.38 16.63
N MET A 138 -2.18 -6.20 15.33
CA MET A 138 -2.34 -4.86 14.75
C MET A 138 -3.62 -4.16 15.24
N THR A 139 -4.69 -4.92 15.51
CA THR A 139 -5.91 -4.40 16.14
C THR A 139 -5.61 -3.84 17.54
N LEU A 140 -4.77 -4.52 18.32
CA LEU A 140 -4.37 -4.02 19.63
C LEU A 140 -3.47 -2.78 19.50
N LEU A 141 -2.47 -2.83 18.61
CA LEU A 141 -1.54 -1.73 18.40
C LEU A 141 -2.21 -0.46 17.86
N GLU A 142 -3.31 -0.58 17.13
CA GLU A 142 -4.07 0.58 16.63
C GLU A 142 -4.68 1.40 17.77
N THR A 143 -5.06 0.78 18.88
CA THR A 143 -5.59 1.49 20.06
C THR A 143 -4.59 2.44 20.73
N LEU A 144 -3.29 2.35 20.38
CA LEU A 144 -2.28 3.31 20.83
C LEU A 144 -2.57 4.73 20.34
N ASP A 145 -3.21 4.90 19.17
CA ASP A 145 -3.61 6.21 18.64
C ASP A 145 -4.74 6.84 19.48
N GLU A 146 -5.46 6.04 20.27
CA GLU A 146 -6.48 6.50 21.24
C GLU A 146 -5.88 6.89 22.60
N GLY A 147 -4.55 6.80 22.76
CA GLY A 147 -3.85 7.08 24.02
C GLY A 147 -3.85 5.93 25.02
N VAL A 148 -4.21 4.71 24.59
CA VAL A 148 -4.00 3.48 25.37
C VAL A 148 -2.49 3.22 25.46
N ASP A 149 -2.03 2.80 26.63
CA ASP A 149 -0.65 2.34 26.82
C ASP A 149 -0.67 0.88 27.31
N PHE A 150 0.33 0.12 26.88
CA PHE A 150 0.45 -1.28 27.22
C PHE A 150 1.66 -1.51 28.13
N SER A 151 1.50 -2.46 29.06
CA SER A 151 2.66 -2.93 29.83
C SER A 151 3.65 -3.63 28.92
N GLU A 152 4.93 -3.66 29.32
CA GLU A 152 5.96 -4.45 28.64
C GLU A 152 5.54 -5.93 28.52
N GLU A 153 4.90 -6.50 29.54
CA GLU A 153 4.37 -7.87 29.52
C GLU A 153 3.33 -8.07 28.41
N THR A 154 2.48 -7.07 28.17
CA THR A 154 1.47 -7.13 27.10
C THR A 154 2.15 -7.16 25.73
N TYR A 155 3.18 -6.34 25.50
CA TYR A 155 3.96 -6.39 24.25
C TYR A 155 4.68 -7.72 24.06
N LEU A 156 5.22 -8.31 25.13
CA LEU A 156 5.84 -9.63 25.08
C LEU A 156 4.82 -10.73 24.74
N LYS A 157 3.59 -10.65 25.25
CA LYS A 157 2.49 -11.56 24.86
C LYS A 157 2.11 -11.41 23.39
N MET A 158 2.06 -10.18 22.86
CA MET A 158 1.84 -9.96 21.43
C MET A 158 2.94 -10.62 20.58
N ILE A 159 4.21 -10.49 20.96
CA ILE A 159 5.33 -11.16 20.30
C ILE A 159 5.16 -12.69 20.35
N GLU A 160 4.81 -13.24 21.52
CA GLU A 160 4.61 -14.69 21.68
C GLU A 160 3.48 -15.21 20.77
N CYS A 161 2.37 -14.49 20.65
CA CYS A 161 1.28 -14.82 19.74
C CYS A 161 1.76 -14.85 18.27
N LEU A 162 2.55 -13.84 17.86
CA LEU A 162 3.12 -13.77 16.51
C LEU A 162 4.11 -14.90 16.24
N GLU A 163 5.01 -15.20 17.18
CA GLU A 163 6.00 -16.29 17.05
C GLU A 163 5.33 -17.67 16.95
N LYS A 164 4.21 -17.87 17.66
CA LYS A 164 3.41 -19.10 17.60
C LYS A 164 2.41 -19.13 16.45
N ASN A 165 2.26 -18.02 15.72
CA ASN A 165 1.25 -17.83 14.68
C ASN A 165 -0.18 -18.13 15.19
N ILE A 166 -0.54 -17.54 16.33
CA ILE A 166 -1.87 -17.62 16.93
C ILE A 166 -2.47 -16.22 17.08
N GLU A 167 -3.80 -16.14 17.08
CA GLU A 167 -4.49 -14.88 17.37
C GLU A 167 -4.23 -14.43 18.81
N CYS A 168 -4.11 -13.13 19.00
CA CYS A 168 -3.86 -12.49 20.28
C CYS A 168 -5.19 -12.04 20.90
N GLU A 169 -5.59 -12.67 22.00
CA GLU A 169 -6.78 -12.34 22.78
C GLU A 169 -6.32 -11.78 24.15
N LEU A 170 -6.14 -10.46 24.23
CA LEU A 170 -5.67 -9.74 25.43
C LEU A 170 -6.73 -8.79 26.00
#